data_AF-A0A382IMU7-F1
#
_entry.id   AF-A0A382IMU7-F1
#
_cell.length_a   1.000
_cell.length_b   1.000
_cell.length_c   1.000
_cell.angle_alpha   90.00
_cell.angle_beta   90.00
_cell.angle_gamma   90.00
#
_symmetry.space_group_name_H-M   'P 1'
#
loop_
_entity.id
_entity.type
_entity.pdbx_description
1 polymer ?
#
loop_
_entity_poly.entity_id
_entity_poly.type
_entity_poly.pdbx_seq_one_letter_code
_entity_poly.pdbx_strand_id
1 'polypeptide(L)'
;MNDIFISYAHLDDQALDEDQKGWISKFHRVLEVKLSQLLGESPTIWRDRKLSGSDVYDDKIVNEFKNAQVMISILSPRYVKSEWCNRELHEFYKAAE
;
A
#
# COMPACT_ATOMS: atom_id res chain seq x y z
N MET A 1 13.57 -5.12 -2.98
CA MET A 1 12.57 -5.56 -3.97
C MET A 1 11.34 -5.89 -3.15
N ASN A 2 10.22 -5.24 -3.43
CA ASN A 2 8.98 -5.47 -2.68
C ASN A 2 8.21 -6.58 -3.39
N ASP A 3 7.63 -7.52 -2.66
CA ASP A 3 6.83 -8.59 -3.28
C ASP A 3 5.41 -8.08 -3.53
N ILE A 4 4.87 -7.32 -2.58
CA ILE A 4 3.50 -6.83 -2.61
C ILE A 4 3.45 -5.36 -2.22
N PHE A 5 2.73 -4.56 -3.02
CA PHE A 5 2.35 -3.19 -2.68
C PHE A 5 0.85 -3.11 -2.36
N ILE A 6 0.48 -2.53 -1.21
CA ILE A 6 -0.91 -2.22 -0.87
C ILE A 6 -1.18 -0.74 -1.13
N SER A 7 -1.95 -0.44 -2.17
CA SER A 7 -2.38 0.92 -2.52
C SER A 7 -3.75 1.22 -1.89
N TYR A 8 -3.85 2.33 -1.17
CA TYR A 8 -5.05 2.71 -0.44
C TYR A 8 -5.10 4.22 -0.18
N ALA A 9 -6.30 4.77 0.08
CA ALA A 9 -6.41 6.14 0.54
C ALA A 9 -6.14 6.21 2.06
N HIS A 10 -5.22 7.07 2.51
CA HIS A 10 -4.81 7.10 3.92
C HIS A 10 -5.95 7.28 4.93
N LEU A 11 -7.03 7.98 4.57
CA LEU A 11 -8.19 8.14 5.45
C LEU A 11 -8.83 6.79 5.79
N ASP A 12 -8.75 5.83 4.87
CA ASP A 12 -9.36 4.52 5.05
C ASP A 12 -8.63 3.72 6.14
N ASP A 13 -7.38 4.04 6.48
CA ASP A 13 -6.63 3.42 7.59
C ASP A 13 -6.71 4.21 8.90
N GLN A 14 -7.65 5.15 9.04
CA GLN A 14 -7.89 5.78 10.33
C GLN A 14 -8.46 4.76 11.32
N ALA A 15 -7.91 4.76 12.53
CA ALA A 15 -8.44 3.97 13.63
C ALA A 15 -9.67 4.65 14.23
N LEU A 16 -10.61 3.85 14.75
CA LEU A 16 -11.79 4.35 15.46
C LEU A 16 -11.43 4.79 16.90
N ASP A 17 -10.48 4.09 17.52
CA ASP A 17 -9.94 4.40 18.83
C ASP A 17 -8.45 4.76 18.70
N GLU A 18 -7.96 5.67 19.55
CA GLU A 18 -6.56 6.14 19.52
C GLU A 18 -5.53 5.01 19.73
N ASP A 19 -5.89 4.00 20.53
CA ASP A 19 -5.02 2.86 20.85
C ASP A 19 -5.07 1.74 19.79
N GLN A 20 -5.91 1.88 18.76
CA GLN A 20 -6.06 0.87 17.73
C GLN A 20 -5.33 1.24 16.45
N LYS A 21 -5.00 0.20 15.68
CA LYS A 21 -4.60 0.35 14.28
C LYS A 21 -5.83 0.36 13.38
N GLY A 22 -5.77 1.13 12.30
CA GLY A 22 -6.76 1.08 11.24
C GLY A 22 -6.86 -0.30 10.59
N TRP A 23 -7.92 -0.52 9.82
CA TRP A 23 -8.20 -1.85 9.28
C TRP A 23 -7.18 -2.26 8.21
N ILE A 24 -6.57 -1.32 7.49
CA ILE A 24 -5.56 -1.60 6.46
C ILE A 24 -4.24 -1.99 7.11
N SER A 25 -3.89 -1.34 8.23
CA SER A 25 -2.81 -1.76 9.10
C SER A 25 -3.00 -3.19 9.61
N LYS A 26 -4.22 -3.54 10.04
CA LYS A 26 -4.58 -4.90 10.46
C LYS A 26 -4.50 -5.89 9.29
N PHE A 27 -5.04 -5.51 8.12
CA PHE A 27 -5.00 -6.31 6.89
C PHE A 27 -3.56 -6.63 6.46
N HIS A 28 -2.68 -5.62 6.39
CA HIS A 28 -1.26 -5.80 6.09
C HIS A 28 -0.65 -6.87 7.01
N ARG A 29 -0.88 -6.76 8.33
CA ARG A 29 -0.33 -7.72 9.30
C ARG A 29 -0.87 -9.13 9.09
N VAL A 30 -2.17 -9.27 8.85
CA VAL A 30 -2.79 -10.57 8.58
C VAL A 30 -2.22 -11.19 7.31
N LEU A 31 -2.09 -10.39 6.24
CA LEU A 31 -1.54 -10.82 4.97
C LEU A 31 -0.10 -11.30 5.10
N GLU A 32 0.75 -10.50 5.75
CA GLU A 32 2.15 -10.85 6.05
C GLU A 32 2.23 -12.20 6.77
N VAL A 33 1.50 -12.36 7.89
CA VAL A 33 1.51 -13.60 8.67
C VAL A 33 1.03 -14.80 7.85
N LYS A 34 -0.04 -14.64 7.07
CA LYS A 34 -0.60 -15.74 6.29
C LYS A 34 0.32 -16.16 5.15
N LEU A 35 0.90 -15.21 4.45
CA LEU A 35 1.86 -15.50 3.40
C LEU A 35 3.14 -16.11 3.97
N SER A 36 3.63 -15.65 5.12
CA SER A 36 4.76 -16.29 5.80
C SER A 36 4.51 -17.76 6.11
N GLN A 37 3.31 -18.10 6.57
CA GLN A 37 2.93 -19.48 6.85
C GLN A 37 2.87 -20.34 5.58
N LEU A 38 2.44 -19.77 4.46
CA LEU A 38 2.25 -20.50 3.20
C LEU A 38 3.56 -20.66 2.41
N LEU A 39 4.41 -19.62 2.42
CA LEU A 39 5.67 -19.58 1.67
C LEU A 39 6.84 -20.20 2.45
N GLY A 40 6.75 -20.24 3.79
CA GLY A 40 7.86 -20.65 4.65
C GLY A 40 8.92 -19.54 4.85
N GLU A 41 8.68 -18.34 4.32
CA GLU A 41 9.55 -17.16 4.46
C GLU A 41 8.71 -15.87 4.55
N SER A 42 9.28 -14.80 5.09
CA SER A 42 8.56 -13.52 5.22
C SER A 42 8.55 -12.75 3.91
N PRO A 43 7.37 -12.49 3.30
CA PRO A 43 7.30 -11.64 2.12
C PRO A 43 7.56 -10.17 2.50
N THR A 44 8.10 -9.42 1.54
CA THR A 44 8.27 -7.98 1.66
C THR A 44 7.00 -7.28 1.21
N ILE A 45 6.15 -6.90 2.18
CA ILE A 45 4.92 -6.17 1.91
C ILE A 45 5.14 -4.69 2.23
N TRP A 46 4.88 -3.83 1.26
CA TRP A 46 5.00 -2.39 1.40
C TRP A 46 3.62 -1.71 1.29
N ARG A 47 3.47 -0.62 2.04
CA ARG A 47 2.34 0.31 1.92
C ARG A 47 2.80 1.68 2.37
N ASP A 48 2.22 2.72 1.80
CA ASP A 48 2.57 4.08 2.15
C ASP A 48 2.04 4.47 3.54
N ARG A 49 2.96 4.53 4.51
CA ARG A 49 2.68 4.99 5.87
C ARG A 49 3.01 6.47 5.94
N LYS A 50 2.00 7.31 5.72
CA LYS A 50 2.06 8.78 5.76
C LYS A 50 3.17 9.31 6.69
N LEU A 51 4.34 9.61 6.12
CA LEU A 51 5.37 10.41 6.80
C LEU A 51 4.78 11.81 6.97
N SER A 52 4.61 12.23 8.20
CA SER A 52 4.19 13.58 8.54
C SER A 52 5.15 14.60 7.94
N GLY A 53 4.69 15.41 6.99
CA GLY A 53 5.38 16.62 6.54
C GLY A 53 5.70 16.65 5.05
N SER A 54 5.01 17.56 4.37
CA SER A 54 5.39 18.27 3.14
C SER A 54 5.97 17.47 1.97
N ASP A 55 5.18 17.35 0.90
CA ASP A 55 5.57 17.63 -0.50
C ASP A 55 6.81 16.93 -1.10
N VAL A 56 7.31 15.84 -0.52
CA VAL A 56 8.40 15.03 -1.09
C VAL A 56 7.90 13.62 -1.47
N TYR A 57 6.68 13.54 -2.00
CA TYR A 57 6.02 12.25 -2.29
C TYR A 57 6.24 11.74 -3.73
N ASP A 58 6.73 12.56 -4.66
CA ASP A 58 6.55 12.23 -6.08
C ASP A 58 7.48 11.14 -6.64
N ASP A 59 8.79 11.16 -6.36
CA ASP A 59 9.71 10.27 -7.11
C ASP A 59 10.21 9.05 -6.33
N LYS A 60 10.39 9.19 -5.01
CA LYS A 60 10.93 8.09 -4.19
C LYS A 60 9.93 6.95 -3.99
N ILE A 61 8.64 7.28 -3.84
CA ILE A 61 7.59 6.28 -3.67
C ILE A 61 7.31 5.57 -4.99
N VAL A 62 7.34 6.32 -6.10
CA VAL A 62 7.22 5.76 -7.45
C VAL A 62 8.29 4.72 -7.75
N ASN A 63 9.51 4.91 -7.25
CA ASN A 63 10.57 3.94 -7.46
C ASN A 63 10.40 2.65 -6.62
N GLU A 64 9.77 2.74 -5.46
CA GLU A 64 9.55 1.59 -4.55
C GLU A 64 8.42 0.67 -5.02
N PHE A 65 7.34 1.22 -5.61
CA PHE A 65 6.25 0.37 -6.12
C PHE A 65 6.49 -0.18 -7.53
N LYS A 66 7.33 0.48 -8.36
CA LYS A 66 7.69 -0.04 -9.70
C LYS A 66 8.31 -1.43 -9.67
N ASN A 67 8.89 -1.81 -8.54
CA ASN A 67 9.53 -3.11 -8.34
C ASN A 67 8.63 -4.12 -7.60
N ALA A 68 7.37 -3.77 -7.32
CA ALA A 68 6.43 -4.69 -6.70
C ALA A 68 5.96 -5.75 -7.71
N GLN A 69 5.93 -7.03 -7.32
CA GLN A 69 5.41 -8.09 -8.20
C GLN A 69 3.88 -8.10 -8.23
N VAL A 70 3.25 -7.73 -7.11
CA VAL A 70 1.80 -7.69 -6.95
C VAL A 70 1.38 -6.36 -6.35
N MET A 71 0.32 -5.76 -6.90
CA MET A 71 -0.37 -4.62 -6.32
C MET A 71 -1.76 -5.04 -5.82
N ILE A 72 -2.09 -4.65 -4.59
CA ILE A 72 -3.41 -4.82 -3.96
C ILE A 72 -4.03 -3.44 -3.79
N SER A 73 -5.01 -3.12 -4.64
CA SER A 73 -5.76 -1.86 -4.54
C SER A 73 -6.96 -2.00 -3.62
N ILE A 74 -6.99 -1.18 -2.56
CA ILE A 74 -8.12 -1.08 -1.65
C ILE A 74 -9.10 -0.03 -2.19
N LEU A 75 -10.13 -0.50 -2.88
CA LEU A 75 -11.11 0.38 -3.51
C LEU A 75 -12.08 0.94 -2.46
N SER A 76 -12.12 2.26 -2.37
CA SER A 76 -13.08 3.04 -1.60
C SER A 76 -13.55 4.26 -2.42
N PRO A 77 -14.65 4.93 -2.04
CA PRO A 77 -15.04 6.18 -2.69
C PRO A 77 -13.94 7.25 -2.67
N ARG A 78 -13.06 7.23 -1.65
CA ARG A 78 -11.93 8.15 -1.56
C ARG A 78 -10.76 7.71 -2.43
N TYR A 79 -10.50 6.41 -2.53
CA TYR A 79 -9.50 5.87 -3.45
C TYR A 79 -9.77 6.30 -4.89
N VAL A 80 -11.01 6.11 -5.36
CA VAL A 80 -11.41 6.45 -6.74
C VAL A 80 -11.27 7.95 -7.01
N LYS A 81 -11.52 8.79 -6.00
CA LYS A 81 -11.38 10.26 -6.08
C LYS A 81 -9.94 10.76 -5.84
N SER A 82 -9.00 9.87 -5.51
CA SER A 82 -7.62 10.23 -5.22
C SER A 82 -6.80 10.19 -6.50
N GLU A 83 -6.44 11.37 -7.02
CA GLU A 83 -5.53 11.52 -8.16
C GLU A 83 -4.21 10.74 -7.95
N TRP A 84 -3.71 10.75 -6.72
CA TRP A 84 -2.50 10.01 -6.35
C TRP A 84 -2.67 8.49 -6.52
N CYS A 85 -3.73 7.92 -5.95
CA CYS A 85 -3.98 6.48 -6.04
C CYS A 85 -4.21 6.05 -7.50
N ASN A 86 -4.91 6.86 -8.29
CA ASN A 86 -5.11 6.61 -9.71
C ASN A 86 -3.79 6.68 -10.50
N ARG A 87 -2.89 7.60 -10.15
CA ARG A 87 -1.56 7.70 -10.75
C ARG A 87 -0.70 6.48 -10.42
N GLU A 88 -0.65 6.04 -9.16
CA GLU A 88 0.06 4.82 -8.75
C GLU A 88 -0.43 3.60 -9.53
N LEU A 89 -1.75 3.42 -9.63
CA LEU A 89 -2.37 2.32 -10.36
C LEU A 89 -1.97 2.33 -11.85
N HIS A 90 -2.00 3.51 -12.47
CA HIS A 90 -1.65 3.66 -13.88
C HIS A 90 -0.17 3.43 -14.14
N GLU A 91 0.71 3.90 -13.25
CA GLU A 91 2.16 3.68 -13.37
C GLU A 91 2.54 2.21 -13.11
N PHE A 92 1.88 1.54 -12.16
CA PHE A 92 2.05 0.09 -11.97
C PHE A 92 1.59 -0.68 -13.20
N TYR A 93 0.43 -0.33 -13.77
CA TYR A 93 -0.07 -0.95 -15.00
C TYR A 93 0.94 -0.84 -16.14
N LYS A 94 1.49 0.36 -16.40
CA LYS A 94 2.52 0.56 -17.43
C LYS A 94 3.81 -0.23 -17.20
N ALA A 95 4.18 -0.45 -15.94
CA ALA A 95 5.39 -1.18 -15.59
C ALA A 95 5.22 -2.71 -15.71
N ALA A 96 3.97 -3.18 -15.70
CA ALA A 96 3.61 -4.59 -15.84
C ALA A 96 3.37 -5.03 -17.31
N GLU A 97 3.16 -4.07 -18.22
CA GLU A 97 3.16 -4.29 -19.68
C GLU A 97 4.58 -4.45 -20.23
#